data_AF-A0A3D8TZJ9-F1
#
_entry.id   AF-A0A3D8TZJ9-F1
#
_cell.length_a   1.000
_cell.length_b   1.000
_cell.length_c   1.000
_cell.angle_alpha   90.00
_cell.angle_beta   90.00
_cell.angle_gamma   90.00
#
_symmetry.space_group_name_H-M   'P 1'
#
loop_
_entity.id
_entity.type
_entity.pdbx_description
1 polymer ?
#
loop_
_entity_poly.entity_id
_entity_poly.type
_entity_poly.pdbx_seq_one_letter_code
_entity_poly.pdbx_strand_id
1 'polypeptide(L)' 'MDRWVFEGVEYATRGEMCAARRRRYAEHLEAGMNFTQAARAVGVSKRTGKVWRNGRTRSNGRNEKPSVDWYRSTVDIPQ' A
#
# COMPACT_ATOMS: atom_id res chain seq x y z
N MET A 1 21.83 11.81 -9.45
CA MET A 1 20.60 12.02 -8.66
C MET A 1 19.72 10.82 -8.92
N ASP A 2 19.40 10.01 -7.91
CA ASP A 2 18.52 8.86 -8.09
C ASP A 2 17.15 9.35 -8.53
N ARG A 3 16.77 9.00 -9.76
CA ARG A 3 15.49 9.34 -10.33
C ARG A 3 14.44 8.43 -9.68
N TRP A 4 13.41 9.02 -9.07
CA TRP A 4 12.33 8.28 -8.44
C TRP A 4 11.42 7.70 -9.53
N VAL A 5 11.71 6.49 -10.00
CA VAL A 5 10.94 5.82 -11.06
C VAL A 5 10.18 4.63 -10.50
N PHE A 6 8.92 4.51 -10.91
CA PHE A 6 8.11 3.31 -10.68
C PHE A 6 7.19 3.09 -11.88
N GLU A 7 7.15 1.85 -12.40
CA GLU A 7 6.39 1.47 -13.61
C GLU A 7 6.64 2.41 -14.82
N GLY A 8 7.88 2.89 -14.98
CA GLY A 8 8.26 3.81 -16.07
C GLY A 8 7.85 5.27 -15.87
N VAL A 9 7.15 5.60 -14.77
CA VAL A 9 6.76 6.97 -14.41
C VAL A 9 7.81 7.59 -13.49
N GLU A 10 8.29 8.78 -13.85
CA GLU A 10 9.15 9.60 -13.01
C GLU A 10 8.32 10.43 -12.02
N TYR A 11 8.76 10.47 -10.77
CA TYR A 11 8.14 11.25 -9.72
C TYR A 11 9.07 12.36 -9.25
N ALA A 12 8.50 13.53 -8.94
CA ALA A 12 9.26 14.67 -8.45
C ALA A 12 9.85 14.39 -7.06
N THR A 13 9.16 13.58 -6.26
CA THR A 13 9.63 13.20 -4.92
C THR A 13 9.55 11.69 -4.65
N ARG A 14 10.39 11.23 -3.71
CA ARG A 14 10.29 9.88 -3.14
C ARG A 14 8.91 9.60 -2.54
N GLY A 15 8.28 10.62 -1.95
CA GLY A 15 6.98 10.51 -1.29
C GLY A 15 5.87 10.16 -2.28
N GLU A 16 5.84 10.83 -3.44
CA GLU A 16 4.89 10.56 -4.52
C GLU A 16 5.07 9.15 -5.10
N MET A 17 6.31 8.74 -5.37
CA MET A 17 6.59 7.36 -5.81
C MET A 17 6.12 6.34 -4.75
N CYS A 18 6.36 6.59 -3.46
CA CYS A 18 5.88 5.72 -2.39
C CYS A 18 4.36 5.65 -2.33
N ALA A 19 3.66 6.76 -2.60
CA ALA A 19 2.20 6.78 -2.68
C ALA A 19 1.69 5.96 -3.88
N ALA A 20 2.34 6.09 -5.05
CA ALA A 20 2.02 5.28 -6.23
C ALA A 20 2.22 3.78 -5.98
N ARG A 21 3.36 3.38 -5.39
CA ARG A 21 3.61 1.99 -4.98
C ARG A 21 2.57 1.48 -3.98
N ARG A 22 2.11 2.32 -3.05
CA ARG A 22 1.08 1.93 -2.08
C ARG A 22 -0.29 1.71 -2.74
N ARG A 23 -0.65 2.52 -3.74
CA ARG A 23 -1.88 2.30 -4.54
C ARG A 23 -1.80 0.98 -5.30
N ARG A 24 -0.69 0.74 -6.00
CA ARG A 24 -0.45 -0.52 -6.74
C ARG A 24 -0.45 -1.75 -5.82
N TYR A 25 0.10 -1.60 -4.62
CA TYR A 25 0.05 -2.64 -3.60
C TYR A 25 -1.40 -2.99 -3.23
N ALA A 26 -2.26 -1.98 -3.03
CA ALA A 26 -3.67 -2.20 -2.75
C ALA A 26 -4.38 -2.89 -3.93
N GLU A 27 -4.16 -2.45 -5.17
CA GLU A 27 -4.72 -3.10 -6.36
C GLU A 27 -4.38 -4.59 -6.44
N HIS A 28 -3.15 -4.98 -6.09
CA HIS A 28 -2.77 -6.40 -6.03
C HIS A 28 -3.54 -7.17 -4.96
N LEU A 29 -3.79 -6.56 -3.79
CA LEU A 29 -4.57 -7.21 -2.73
C LEU A 29 -6.02 -7.43 -3.18
N GLU A 30 -6.61 -6.45 -3.86
CA GLU A 30 -7.97 -6.53 -4.41
C GLU A 30 -8.06 -7.58 -5.54
N ALA A 31 -6.98 -7.75 -6.30
CA ALA A 31 -6.85 -8.83 -7.27
C ALA A 31 -6.62 -10.23 -6.62
N GLY A 32 -6.68 -10.33 -5.28
CA GLY A 32 -6.52 -11.60 -4.55
C GLY A 32 -5.07 -12.04 -4.34
N MET A 33 -4.09 -11.19 -4.67
CA MET A 33 -2.67 -11.51 -4.49
C MET A 33 -2.31 -11.54 -2.99
N ASN A 34 -1.52 -12.52 -2.57
CA ASN A 34 -1.11 -12.56 -1.16
C ASN A 34 -0.16 -11.40 -0.80
N PHE A 35 -0.08 -11.05 0.48
CA PHE A 35 0.70 -9.89 0.94
C PHE A 35 2.18 -9.91 0.55
N THR A 36 2.77 -11.11 0.41
CA THR A 36 4.19 -11.26 0.07
C THR A 36 4.40 -11.01 -1.42
N GLN A 37 3.53 -11.58 -2.26
CA GLN A 37 3.54 -11.35 -3.70
C GLN A 37 3.28 -9.86 -4.02
N ALA A 38 2.28 -9.24 -3.40
CA ALA A 38 1.97 -7.83 -3.61
C ALA A 38 3.13 -6.91 -3.20
N ALA A 39 3.81 -7.21 -2.08
CA ALA A 39 4.98 -6.44 -1.64
C ALA A 39 6.17 -6.58 -2.61
N ARG A 40 6.40 -7.80 -3.11
CA ARG A 40 7.44 -8.06 -4.11
C ARG A 40 7.15 -7.33 -5.43
N ALA A 41 5.89 -7.36 -5.89
CA ALA A 41 5.48 -6.73 -7.15
C ALA A 41 5.74 -5.21 -7.18
N VAL A 42 5.54 -4.52 -6.05
CA VAL A 42 5.79 -3.08 -5.92
C VAL A 42 7.20 -2.74 -5.42
N GLY A 43 8.09 -3.73 -5.34
CA GLY A 43 9.49 -3.56 -4.96
C GLY A 43 9.70 -3.08 -3.52
N VAL A 44 8.95 -3.61 -2.55
CA VAL A 44 9.12 -3.30 -1.13
C VAL A 44 9.25 -4.54 -0.25
N SER A 45 9.80 -4.35 0.94
CA SER A 45 9.89 -5.42 1.93
C SER A 45 8.51 -5.81 2.49
N LYS A 46 8.38 -7.05 2.97
CA LYS A 46 7.18 -7.50 3.71
C LYS A 46 6.86 -6.61 4.92
N ARG A 47 7.89 -6.07 5.58
CA ARG A 47 7.74 -5.12 6.71
C ARG A 47 7.11 -3.81 6.25
N THR A 48 7.56 -3.27 5.11
CA THR A 48 6.99 -2.06 4.50
C THR A 48 5.54 -2.29 4.10
N GLY A 49 5.24 -3.42 3.44
CA GLY A 49 3.86 -3.79 3.10
C GLY A 49 2.96 -3.91 4.34
N LYS A 50 3.48 -4.42 5.47
CA LYS A 50 2.75 -4.44 6.76
C LYS A 50 2.41 -3.04 7.26
N VAL A 51 3.36 -2.11 7.22
CA VAL A 51 3.12 -0.72 7.63
C VAL A 51 2.07 -0.06 6.73
N TRP A 52 2.06 -0.37 5.43
CA TRP A 52 1.09 0.19 4.49
C TRP A 52 -0.34 -0.28 4.77
N ARG A 53 -0.56 -1.56 5.10
CA ARG A 53 -1.91 -2.07 5.42
C ARG A 53 -2.39 -1.74 6.83
N ASN A 54 -1.52 -1.86 7.84
CA ASN A 54 -1.92 -1.81 9.25
C ASN A 54 -1.59 -0.47 9.92
N GLY A 55 -0.95 0.46 9.21
CA GLY A 55 -0.30 1.60 9.83
C GLY A 55 0.96 1.19 10.61
N ARG A 56 1.61 2.16 11.25
CA ARG A 56 2.74 1.90 12.13
C ARG A 56 2.20 1.53 13.51
N THR A 57 2.48 0.31 13.98
CA THR A 57 2.24 -0.04 15.38
C THR A 57 3.23 0.77 16.24
N ARG A 58 2.73 1.70 17.08
CA ARG A 58 3.57 2.32 18.11
C ARG A 58 3.75 1.33 19.27
N SER A 59 4.82 1.47 20.03
CA SER A 59 5.16 0.65 21.21
C SER A 59 4.09 0.64 22.32
N ASN A 60 3.01 1.43 22.18
CA ASN A 60 1.91 1.54 23.14
C ASN A 60 0.73 0.59 22.83
N GLY A 61 0.95 -0.46 22.02
CA GLY A 61 -0.07 -1.46 21.68
C GLY A 61 -1.20 -0.99 20.74
N ARG A 62 -1.23 0.30 20.39
CA ARG A 62 -2.24 0.89 19.50
C ARG A 62 -1.66 1.05 18.09
N ASN A 63 -2.28 0.41 17.10
CA ASN A 63 -2.08 0.80 15.71
C ASN A 63 -2.62 2.24 15.55
N GLU A 64 -1.85 3.12 14.89
CA GLU A 64 -2.49 4.27 14.23
C GLU A 64 -3.60 3.72 13.33
N LYS A 65 -4.70 4.48 13.14
CA LYS A 65 -5.77 4.10 12.19
C LYS A 65 -5.12 3.47 10.96
N PRO A 66 -5.59 2.30 10.50
CA PRO A 66 -5.02 1.68 9.32
C PRO A 66 -4.91 2.76 8.23
N SER A 67 -3.75 2.88 7.57
CA SER A 67 -3.59 3.84 6.46
C SER A 67 -4.57 3.54 5.31
N VAL A 68 -5.27 2.42 5.41
CA VAL A 68 -6.40 1.97 4.61
C VAL A 68 -7.65 2.05 5.50
N ASP A 69 -8.16 3.24 5.76
CA ASP A 69 -9.53 3.40 6.25
C ASP A 69 -10.43 2.98 5.06
N TRP A 70 -10.81 1.70 5.01
CA TRP A 70 -11.85 1.11 4.16
C TRP A 70 -11.65 1.19 2.64
N TYR A 71 -11.14 0.12 2.02
CA TYR A 71 -11.44 -0.15 0.61
C TYR A 71 -12.96 -0.40 0.52
N ARG A 72 -13.67 0.65 0.07
CA ARG A 72 -15.12 0.83 -0.13
C ARG A 72 -15.96 -0.46 -0.09
N SER A 73 -16.93 -0.51 0.82
CA SER A 73 -18.20 -1.21 0.57
C SER A 73 -18.89 -0.54 -0.62
N THR A 74 -18.70 -1.08 -1.82
CA THR A 74 -19.71 -1.05 -2.89
C THR A 74 -20.17 -2.47 -3.18
N VAL A 75 -20.41 -3.25 -2.12
CA VAL A 75 -21.41 -4.31 -2.19
C VAL A 75 -22.75 -3.59 -2.14
N ASP A 76 -23.42 -3.52 -3.29
CA ASP A 76 -24.85 -3.24 -3.37
C ASP A 76 -25.56 -4.09 -2.32
N ILE A 77 -26.24 -3.44 -1.38
CA ILE A 77 -27.19 -4.10 -0.48
C ILE A 77 -28.51 -4.10 -1.26
N PRO A 78 -29.00 -5.24 -1.79
CA PRO A 78 -30.33 -5.28 -2.35
C PRO A 78 -31.36 -4.97 -1.25
N GLN A 79 -32.34 -4.12 -1.60
CA GLN A 79 -33.46 -3.66 -0.75
C GLN A 79 -34.24 -4.82 -0.12
#